data_AF-A0AA88ILY8-F1
#
_entry.id   AF-A0AA88ILY8-F1
#
_cell.length_a   1.000
_cell.length_b   1.000
_cell.length_c   1.000
_cell.angle_alpha   90.00
_cell.angle_beta   90.00
_cell.angle_gamma   90.00
#
_symmetry.space_group_name_H-M   'P 1'
#
loop_
_entity.id
_entity.type
_entity.pdbx_description
1 polymer ?
#
loop_
_entity_poly.entity_id
_entity_poly.type
_entity_poly.pdbx_seq_one_letter_code
_entity_poly.pdbx_strand_id
1 'polypeptide(L)'
;MAETKLEAVKYQADDLEAYERSMELLSSVGYTRAKSKTVQPFDKVAGGMVWCIERCSFDIDVDLYFKDNLNIGQKIALTEALVQAFRLMKCPHSLEPHQIQGLDYLSIYPVVKWLVELTLSLSKDGRSEGQRPKITMKMLFPEFIQSDDEDAESKTSENMDEQIGQLEDLLTVLMEEKKNLEDKQNSMAEEYSEIRSRRKKIAEEEETPDFQSPEEETKFLDLVNLVSEVSKAKENEKSFKEKCRKEKEEIEESIRSLLELDGNQIKQEEDQAKIVELQAEKESLQKEFGILTAKLAETNLRCSQIQRRLADIPSRAELSLYQKTFLQLNDQVAEKHRELTSLYTLLNSLTDENSFLEKELTVVDSVLDSVSRLYNQPSGWYEVSKNLKAVLDGLNNTKSQIYQKLRESKLQKKNLLDDLASLRDLERQYEKAIRELQDLLERNA
;
A
#
# COMPACT_ATOMS: atom_id res chain seq x y z
N MET A 1 46.40 -23.83 3.55
CA MET A 1 45.37 -24.88 3.79
C MET A 1 44.92 -24.94 5.26
N ALA A 2 45.82 -24.80 6.25
CA ALA A 2 45.44 -24.70 7.67
C ALA A 2 44.86 -23.32 8.05
N GLU A 3 45.45 -22.22 7.56
CA GLU A 3 44.94 -20.85 7.77
C GLU A 3 43.55 -20.64 7.15
N THR A 4 43.35 -21.13 5.92
CA THR A 4 42.07 -21.08 5.21
C THR A 4 40.95 -21.85 5.90
N LYS A 5 41.29 -22.94 6.61
CA LYS A 5 40.33 -23.68 7.44
C LYS A 5 40.03 -22.96 8.75
N LEU A 6 41.03 -22.30 9.35
CA LEU A 6 40.86 -21.53 10.57
C LEU A 6 40.00 -20.28 10.34
N GLU A 7 40.17 -19.60 9.21
CA GLU A 7 39.36 -18.46 8.78
C GLU A 7 37.91 -18.87 8.49
N ALA A 8 37.68 -20.01 7.82
CA ALA A 8 36.33 -20.53 7.57
C ALA A 8 35.59 -20.90 8.86
N VAL A 9 36.29 -21.50 9.83
CA VAL A 9 35.72 -21.85 11.14
C VAL A 9 35.38 -20.60 11.95
N LYS A 10 36.23 -19.57 11.88
CA LYS A 10 35.97 -18.29 12.55
C LYS A 10 34.77 -17.57 11.93
N TYR A 11 34.69 -17.52 10.61
CA TYR A 11 33.56 -16.92 9.89
C TYR A 11 32.22 -17.60 10.24
N GLN A 12 32.18 -18.93 10.32
CA GLN A 12 30.98 -19.68 10.72
C GLN A 12 30.55 -19.38 12.16
N ALA A 13 31.51 -19.16 13.07
CA ALA A 13 31.19 -18.79 14.45
C ALA A 13 30.64 -17.36 14.54
N ASP A 14 31.25 -16.42 13.82
CA ASP A 14 30.82 -15.02 13.77
C ASP A 14 29.43 -14.87 13.12
N ASP A 15 29.12 -15.67 12.09
CA ASP A 15 27.83 -15.69 11.40
C ASP A 15 26.69 -16.24 12.27
N LEU A 16 26.95 -17.31 13.03
CA LEU A 16 25.98 -17.85 13.99
C LEU A 16 25.70 -16.86 15.13
N GLU A 17 26.73 -16.18 15.63
CA GLU A 17 26.57 -15.15 16.65
C GLU A 17 25.75 -13.95 16.12
N ALA A 18 25.97 -13.55 14.86
CA ALA A 18 25.18 -12.52 14.20
C ALA A 18 23.70 -12.91 14.10
N TYR A 19 23.40 -14.17 13.76
CA TYR A 19 22.04 -14.70 13.74
C TYR A 19 21.36 -14.61 15.11
N GLU A 20 22.00 -15.11 16.17
CA GLU A 20 21.43 -15.13 17.52
C GLU A 20 21.13 -13.71 18.00
N ARG A 21 22.07 -12.78 17.80
CA ARG A 21 21.88 -11.36 18.13
C ARG A 21 20.74 -10.71 17.34
N SER A 22 20.58 -11.03 16.05
CA SER A 22 19.43 -10.57 15.25
C SER A 22 18.11 -11.07 15.82
N MET A 23 18.03 -12.34 16.24
CA MET A 23 16.81 -12.92 16.81
C MET A 23 16.47 -12.34 18.19
N GLU A 24 17.48 -12.04 19.00
CA GLU A 24 17.31 -11.33 20.28
C GLU A 24 16.77 -9.91 20.09
N LEU A 25 17.34 -9.15 19.14
CA LEU A 25 16.87 -7.81 18.81
C LEU A 25 15.41 -7.81 18.34
N LEU A 26 15.04 -8.69 17.42
CA LEU A 26 13.65 -8.82 16.96
C LEU A 26 12.70 -9.22 18.10
N SER A 27 13.15 -10.14 18.96
CA SER A 27 12.39 -10.52 20.16
C SER A 27 12.15 -9.35 21.11
N SER A 28 13.11 -8.42 21.22
CA SER A 28 13.03 -7.26 22.12
C SER A 28 11.94 -6.27 21.72
N VAL A 29 11.67 -6.13 20.42
CA VAL A 29 10.63 -5.23 19.87
C VAL A 29 9.24 -5.87 19.96
N GLY A 30 9.16 -7.18 20.22
CA GLY A 30 7.90 -7.92 20.36
C GLY A 30 7.60 -8.89 19.23
N TYR A 31 8.56 -9.21 18.35
CA TYR A 31 8.40 -10.27 17.35
C TYR A 31 8.58 -11.65 18.00
N THR A 32 7.47 -12.25 18.44
CA THR A 32 7.44 -13.51 19.20
C THR A 32 7.96 -14.71 18.40
N ARG A 33 7.91 -14.62 17.07
CA ARG A 33 8.28 -15.71 16.16
C ARG A 33 9.79 -15.95 16.06
N ALA A 34 10.62 -14.97 16.44
CA ALA A 34 12.07 -15.17 16.57
C ALA A 34 12.43 -16.27 17.58
N LYS A 35 11.61 -16.48 18.63
CA LYS A 35 11.85 -17.50 19.67
C LYS A 35 11.39 -18.92 19.30
N SER A 36 10.61 -19.06 18.22
CA SER A 36 10.05 -20.36 17.87
C SER A 36 11.12 -21.29 17.29
N LYS A 37 11.24 -22.53 17.79
CA LYS A 37 12.20 -23.52 17.26
C LYS A 37 11.70 -24.24 16.00
N THR A 38 10.41 -24.13 15.68
CA THR A 38 9.77 -24.87 14.58
C THR A 38 9.77 -24.13 13.24
N VAL A 39 10.10 -22.84 13.24
CA VAL A 39 10.08 -21.98 12.05
C VAL A 39 11.46 -21.98 11.38
N GLN A 40 11.48 -22.03 10.05
CA GLN A 40 12.71 -21.98 9.27
C GLN A 40 13.50 -20.68 9.51
N PRO A 41 14.85 -20.69 9.49
CA PRO A 41 15.65 -19.50 9.73
C PRO A 41 15.34 -18.34 8.78
N PHE A 42 15.10 -18.64 7.50
CA PHE A 42 14.67 -17.65 6.50
C PHE A 42 13.37 -16.95 6.91
N ASP A 43 12.34 -17.73 7.27
CA ASP A 43 11.02 -17.21 7.61
C ASP A 43 11.04 -16.34 8.88
N LYS A 44 11.95 -16.62 9.82
CA LYS A 44 12.17 -15.79 11.00
C LYS A 44 12.78 -14.43 10.67
N VAL A 45 13.77 -14.43 9.79
CA VAL A 45 14.52 -13.21 9.42
C VAL A 45 13.69 -12.35 8.49
N ALA A 46 13.19 -12.92 7.38
CA ALA A 46 12.36 -12.21 6.42
C ALA A 46 11.05 -11.72 7.07
N GLY A 47 10.40 -12.58 7.86
CA GLY A 47 9.20 -12.19 8.61
C GLY A 47 9.48 -11.10 9.66
N GLY A 48 10.63 -11.14 10.33
CA GLY A 48 11.05 -10.11 11.28
C GLY A 48 11.32 -8.76 10.61
N MET A 49 11.96 -8.78 9.42
CA MET A 49 12.18 -7.58 8.61
C MET A 49 10.86 -6.96 8.13
N VAL A 50 9.97 -7.76 7.55
CA VAL A 50 8.63 -7.32 7.12
C VAL A 50 7.89 -6.70 8.30
N TRP A 51 7.91 -7.36 9.45
CA TRP A 51 7.23 -6.87 10.65
C TRP A 51 7.79 -5.54 11.17
N CYS A 52 9.11 -5.32 11.07
CA CYS A 52 9.72 -4.02 11.40
C CYS A 52 9.27 -2.95 10.40
N ILE A 53 9.29 -3.25 9.10
CA ILE A 53 8.83 -2.32 8.06
C ILE A 53 7.36 -1.96 8.26
N GLU A 54 6.49 -2.92 8.59
CA GLU A 54 5.07 -2.67 8.85
C GLU A 54 4.82 -1.69 9.99
N ARG A 55 5.72 -1.66 10.98
CA ARG A 55 5.63 -0.73 12.13
C ARG A 55 6.26 0.62 11.86
N CYS A 56 7.22 0.69 10.95
CA CYS A 56 7.77 1.93 10.48
C CYS A 56 6.74 2.57 9.52
N SER A 57 6.04 3.64 9.94
CA SER A 57 4.98 4.30 9.16
C SER A 57 5.50 5.05 7.92
N PHE A 58 6.24 4.36 7.04
CA PHE A 58 6.67 4.86 5.74
C PHE A 58 5.67 4.42 4.68
N ASP A 59 5.32 5.35 3.78
CA ASP A 59 4.50 5.07 2.62
C ASP A 59 5.39 4.39 1.57
N ILE A 60 5.45 3.06 1.63
CA ILE A 60 6.29 2.25 0.74
C ILE A 60 5.36 1.50 -0.21
N ASP A 61 5.38 1.86 -1.48
CA ASP A 61 4.65 1.19 -2.56
C ASP A 61 5.39 -0.08 -3.00
N VAL A 62 5.56 -1.03 -2.08
CA VAL A 62 6.21 -2.33 -2.31
C VAL A 62 5.38 -3.44 -1.67
N ASP A 63 4.99 -4.42 -2.48
CA ASP A 63 4.15 -5.56 -2.05
C ASP A 63 4.98 -6.58 -1.26
N LEU A 64 5.01 -6.44 0.07
CA LEU A 64 5.69 -7.37 0.97
C LEU A 64 4.81 -8.57 1.34
N TYR A 65 4.62 -9.52 0.41
CA TYR A 65 3.85 -10.74 0.65
C TYR A 65 4.58 -11.81 1.48
N PHE A 66 4.24 -11.90 2.77
CA PHE A 66 4.78 -12.96 3.64
C PHE A 66 3.75 -14.05 3.95
N LYS A 67 4.10 -15.30 3.64
CA LYS A 67 3.41 -16.52 4.07
C LYS A 67 4.41 -17.55 4.57
N ASP A 68 3.94 -18.52 5.32
CA ASP A 68 4.76 -19.63 5.80
C ASP A 68 4.99 -20.64 4.67
N ASN A 69 6.21 -21.17 4.57
CA ASN A 69 6.62 -22.14 3.54
C ASN A 69 6.54 -21.61 2.09
N LEU A 70 7.08 -20.41 1.84
CA LEU A 70 7.16 -19.84 0.49
C LEU A 70 7.94 -20.75 -0.47
N ASN A 71 7.45 -20.86 -1.71
CA ASN A 71 8.17 -21.51 -2.80
C ASN A 71 9.45 -20.72 -3.12
N ILE A 72 10.45 -21.38 -3.71
CA ILE A 72 11.77 -20.75 -3.98
C ILE A 72 11.66 -19.45 -4.79
N GLY A 73 10.79 -19.40 -5.81
CA GLY A 73 10.53 -18.18 -6.59
C GLY A 73 9.87 -17.07 -5.77
N GLN A 74 8.99 -17.43 -4.83
CA GLN A 74 8.36 -16.44 -3.94
C GLN A 74 9.35 -15.91 -2.90
N LYS A 75 10.32 -16.73 -2.45
CA LYS A 75 11.40 -16.27 -1.57
C LYS A 75 12.28 -15.23 -2.27
N ILE A 76 12.64 -15.48 -3.53
CA ILE A 76 13.43 -14.55 -4.35
C ILE A 76 12.68 -13.22 -4.49
N ALA A 77 11.42 -13.27 -4.94
CA ALA A 77 10.58 -12.08 -5.10
C ALA A 77 10.43 -11.29 -3.78
N LEU A 78 10.23 -11.98 -2.65
CA LEU A 78 10.16 -11.34 -1.33
C LEU A 78 11.48 -10.67 -0.95
N THR A 79 12.62 -11.32 -1.20
CA THR A 79 13.94 -10.74 -0.88
C THR A 79 14.26 -9.51 -1.73
N GLU A 80 13.86 -9.50 -3.00
CA GLU A 80 14.00 -8.33 -3.88
C GLU A 80 13.11 -7.18 -3.41
N ALA A 81 11.85 -7.48 -3.07
CA ALA A 81 10.91 -6.50 -2.51
C ALA A 81 11.42 -5.92 -1.18
N LEU A 82 11.97 -6.73 -0.29
CA LEU A 82 12.59 -6.26 0.95
C LEU A 82 13.76 -5.30 0.69
N VAL A 83 14.66 -5.65 -0.22
CA VAL A 83 15.80 -4.79 -0.58
C VAL A 83 15.31 -3.47 -1.20
N GLN A 84 14.29 -3.51 -2.04
CA GLN A 84 13.67 -2.32 -2.61
C GLN A 84 13.06 -1.42 -1.51
N ALA A 85 12.36 -2.01 -0.54
CA ALA A 85 11.84 -1.28 0.62
C ALA A 85 12.96 -0.62 1.44
N PHE A 86 14.08 -1.32 1.68
CA PHE A 86 15.22 -0.75 2.39
C PHE A 86 15.86 0.43 1.66
N ARG A 87 15.92 0.39 0.32
CA ARG A 87 16.41 1.52 -0.50
C ARG A 87 15.49 2.74 -0.36
N LEU A 88 14.17 2.52 -0.40
CA LEU A 88 13.18 3.60 -0.24
C LEU A 88 13.21 4.21 1.17
N MET A 89 13.44 3.39 2.20
CA MET A 89 13.62 3.85 3.58
C MET A 89 15.00 4.50 3.84
N LYS A 90 15.86 4.60 2.82
CA LYS A 90 17.23 5.13 2.90
C LYS A 90 18.07 4.43 3.98
N CYS A 91 18.01 3.09 4.00
CA CYS A 91 18.87 2.30 4.87
C CYS A 91 20.37 2.57 4.55
N PRO A 92 21.22 2.86 5.55
CA PRO A 92 22.64 3.16 5.33
C PRO A 92 23.49 1.91 5.05
N HIS A 93 22.92 0.71 5.20
CA HIS A 93 23.60 -0.56 5.01
C HIS A 93 23.20 -1.18 3.67
N SER A 94 24.20 -1.60 2.89
CA SER A 94 23.98 -2.29 1.62
C SER A 94 23.62 -3.75 1.86
N LEU A 95 22.50 -4.20 1.29
CA LEU A 95 22.03 -5.58 1.38
C LEU A 95 21.49 -6.01 0.03
N GLU A 96 21.94 -7.15 -0.46
CA GLU A 96 21.51 -7.72 -1.74
C GLU A 96 20.52 -8.89 -1.54
N PRO A 97 19.63 -9.16 -2.51
CA PRO A 97 18.61 -10.21 -2.36
C PRO A 97 19.20 -11.59 -2.08
N HIS A 98 20.32 -11.93 -2.75
CA HIS A 98 21.01 -13.20 -2.58
C HIS A 98 21.57 -13.39 -1.17
N GLN A 99 21.88 -12.30 -0.44
CA GLN A 99 22.41 -12.37 0.92
C GLN A 99 21.30 -12.76 1.92
N ILE A 100 20.07 -12.28 1.69
CA ILE A 100 18.90 -12.65 2.50
C ILE A 100 18.50 -14.10 2.20
N GLN A 101 18.47 -14.49 0.91
CA GLN A 101 18.14 -15.85 0.51
C GLN A 101 19.21 -16.87 0.96
N GLY A 102 20.48 -16.49 0.84
CA GLY A 102 21.64 -17.27 1.26
C GLY A 102 21.88 -17.29 2.77
N LEU A 103 21.08 -16.56 3.55
CA LEU A 103 21.17 -16.47 5.01
C LEU A 103 22.54 -15.97 5.50
N ASP A 104 23.12 -14.97 4.82
CA ASP A 104 24.36 -14.29 5.22
C ASP A 104 24.07 -13.35 6.40
N TYR A 105 24.16 -13.88 7.63
CA TYR A 105 23.74 -13.17 8.84
C TYR A 105 24.65 -12.01 9.20
N LEU A 106 25.93 -12.07 8.81
CA LEU A 106 26.89 -10.97 8.95
C LEU A 106 26.43 -9.71 8.22
N SER A 107 25.89 -9.86 7.01
CA SER A 107 25.37 -8.73 6.21
C SER A 107 23.94 -8.34 6.61
N ILE A 108 23.14 -9.30 7.07
CA ILE A 108 21.75 -9.09 7.52
C ILE A 108 21.69 -8.35 8.87
N TYR A 109 22.60 -8.66 9.80
CA TYR A 109 22.57 -8.16 11.17
C TYR A 109 22.56 -6.62 11.27
N PRO A 110 23.42 -5.87 10.55
CA PRO A 110 23.39 -4.40 10.56
C PRO A 110 22.03 -3.82 10.14
N VAL A 111 21.39 -4.42 9.12
CA VAL A 111 20.06 -3.99 8.64
C VAL A 111 18.98 -4.26 9.68
N VAL A 112 18.98 -5.45 10.29
CA VAL A 112 18.03 -5.82 11.35
C VAL A 112 18.19 -4.89 12.56
N LYS A 113 19.43 -4.60 12.96
CA LYS A 113 19.72 -3.69 14.07
C LYS A 113 19.18 -2.29 13.79
N TRP A 114 19.45 -1.74 12.61
CA TRP A 114 18.95 -0.44 12.19
C TRP A 114 17.41 -0.39 12.16
N LEU A 115 16.75 -1.42 11.60
CA LEU A 115 15.28 -1.52 11.57
C LEU A 115 14.65 -1.53 12.96
N VAL A 116 15.26 -2.27 13.89
CA VAL A 116 14.81 -2.36 15.29
C VAL A 116 14.98 -1.01 16.00
N GLU A 117 16.13 -0.35 15.84
CA GLU A 117 16.37 0.99 16.38
C GLU A 117 15.36 2.01 15.82
N LEU A 118 15.07 1.94 14.52
CA LEU A 118 14.09 2.78 13.86
C LEU A 118 12.67 2.51 14.40
N THR A 119 12.27 1.26 14.57
CA THR A 119 10.96 0.88 15.12
C THR A 119 10.79 1.37 16.57
N LEU A 120 11.85 1.24 17.39
CA LEU A 120 11.84 1.70 18.78
C LEU A 120 11.83 3.23 18.89
N SER A 121 12.52 3.93 17.98
CA SER A 121 12.50 5.40 17.95
C SER A 121 11.08 5.93 17.67
N LEU A 122 10.38 5.34 16.70
CA LEU A 122 9.00 5.69 16.35
C LEU A 122 8.00 5.32 17.45
N SER A 123 8.29 4.28 18.23
CA SER A 123 7.44 3.88 19.37
C SER A 123 7.52 4.86 20.56
N LYS A 124 8.57 5.66 20.68
CA LYS A 124 8.74 6.64 21.77
C LYS A 124 8.01 7.97 21.51
N ASP A 125 7.68 8.27 20.25
CA ASP A 125 6.98 9.49 19.84
C ASP A 125 5.45 9.49 20.09
N GLY A 126 4.94 8.55 20.91
CA GLY A 126 3.62 8.69 21.53
C GLY A 126 2.39 8.61 20.61
N ARG A 127 2.48 7.99 19.43
CA ARG A 127 1.30 7.74 18.59
C ARG A 127 0.50 6.54 19.12
N SER A 128 -0.73 6.82 19.57
CA SER A 128 -1.66 5.85 20.13
C SER A 128 -2.07 4.76 19.11
N GLU A 129 -2.31 3.56 19.64
CA GLU A 129 -2.57 2.29 18.93
C GLU A 129 -3.70 2.35 17.87
N GLY A 130 -4.55 3.37 17.89
CA GLY A 130 -5.71 3.56 17.01
C GLY A 130 -5.48 4.43 15.76
N GLN A 131 -4.29 5.00 15.58
CA GLN A 131 -3.94 5.89 14.45
C GLN A 131 -2.86 5.30 13.54
N ARG A 132 -2.74 3.97 13.51
CA ARG A 132 -1.80 3.29 12.61
C ARG A 132 -2.46 3.08 11.24
N PRO A 133 -1.84 3.50 10.12
CA PRO A 133 -2.38 3.21 8.80
C PRO A 133 -2.40 1.69 8.60
N LYS A 134 -3.58 1.17 8.22
CA LYS A 134 -3.71 -0.21 7.76
C LYS A 134 -2.93 -0.34 6.46
N ILE A 135 -1.76 -0.97 6.51
CA ILE A 135 -1.01 -1.34 5.31
C ILE A 135 -1.90 -2.27 4.51
N THR A 136 -2.24 -1.81 3.32
CA THR A 136 -3.03 -2.56 2.36
C THR A 136 -2.05 -3.19 1.40
N MET A 137 -1.77 -4.48 1.60
CA MET A 137 -1.17 -5.34 0.57
C MET A 137 -1.94 -5.13 -0.74
N LYS A 138 -1.30 -4.61 -1.76
CA LYS A 138 -1.78 -4.74 -3.13
C LYS A 138 -1.33 -6.15 -3.56
N MET A 139 -2.19 -6.82 -4.31
CA MET A 139 -1.84 -8.09 -4.92
C MET A 139 -1.66 -7.74 -6.39
N LEU A 140 -0.46 -7.34 -6.79
CA LEU A 140 -0.07 -7.38 -8.18
C LEU A 140 0.75 -8.65 -8.39
N PHE A 141 0.15 -9.60 -9.10
CA PHE A 141 0.77 -10.87 -9.46
C PHE A 141 1.94 -10.60 -10.43
N PRO A 142 3.19 -10.97 -10.10
CA PRO A 142 4.23 -11.08 -11.11
C PRO A 142 4.03 -12.42 -11.83
N GLU A 143 3.51 -12.38 -13.05
CA GLU A 143 3.64 -13.49 -13.98
C GLU A 143 5.11 -13.61 -14.38
N PHE A 144 5.79 -14.64 -13.87
CA PHE A 144 7.07 -15.07 -14.43
C PHE A 144 6.83 -16.26 -15.35
N ILE A 145 7.14 -16.03 -16.62
CA ILE A 145 7.07 -16.96 -17.74
C ILE A 145 8.16 -18.03 -17.55
N GLN A 146 7.77 -19.30 -17.61
CA GLN A 146 8.67 -20.38 -18.03
C GLN A 146 8.23 -20.77 -19.43
N SER A 147 9.07 -20.48 -20.41
CA SER A 147 8.97 -20.95 -21.79
C SER A 147 9.90 -22.16 -21.94
N ASP A 148 9.32 -23.34 -21.95
CA ASP A 148 9.84 -24.46 -22.73
C ASP A 148 8.96 -24.53 -23.98
N ASP A 149 9.56 -24.36 -25.15
CA ASP A 149 9.34 -25.22 -26.34
C ASP A 149 10.08 -24.63 -27.54
N GLU A 150 11.06 -25.40 -28.00
CA GLU A 150 11.65 -25.34 -29.34
C GLU A 150 10.59 -25.71 -30.40
N ASP A 151 10.83 -25.28 -31.64
CA ASP A 151 10.16 -25.69 -32.90
C ASP A 151 8.92 -24.92 -33.36
N ALA A 152 9.12 -23.73 -33.97
CA ALA A 152 8.25 -23.22 -35.05
C ALA A 152 8.90 -22.12 -35.91
N GLU A 153 10.11 -22.32 -36.43
CA GLU A 153 10.67 -21.42 -37.46
C GLU A 153 10.24 -21.84 -38.87
N SER A 154 9.59 -20.92 -39.60
CA SER A 154 9.81 -20.69 -41.06
C SER A 154 8.74 -19.81 -41.74
N LYS A 155 7.77 -19.22 -41.03
CA LYS A 155 6.74 -18.37 -41.68
C LYS A 155 6.51 -16.98 -41.07
N THR A 156 7.25 -16.61 -40.02
CA THR A 156 7.09 -15.34 -39.30
C THR A 156 8.20 -14.31 -39.56
N SER A 157 9.30 -14.67 -40.26
CA SER A 157 10.47 -13.79 -40.43
C SER A 157 10.15 -12.51 -41.21
N GLU A 158 9.42 -12.57 -42.32
CA GLU A 158 9.20 -11.37 -43.14
C GLU A 158 8.32 -10.31 -42.48
N ASN A 159 7.40 -10.70 -41.59
CA ASN A 159 6.49 -9.76 -40.90
C ASN A 159 7.10 -9.24 -39.58
N MET A 160 8.05 -9.98 -39.00
CA MET A 160 8.82 -9.54 -37.83
C MET A 160 9.91 -8.55 -38.23
N ASP A 161 10.53 -8.70 -39.41
CA ASP A 161 11.59 -7.79 -39.87
C ASP A 161 11.05 -6.37 -40.15
N GLU A 162 9.83 -6.22 -40.67
CA GLU A 162 9.17 -4.90 -40.81
C GLU A 162 8.82 -4.27 -39.45
N GLN A 163 8.41 -5.08 -38.47
CA GLN A 163 8.12 -4.60 -37.11
C GLN A 163 9.40 -4.24 -36.35
N ILE A 164 10.49 -4.98 -36.57
CA ILE A 164 11.81 -4.67 -36.02
C ILE A 164 12.32 -3.34 -36.59
N GLY A 165 12.18 -3.11 -37.90
CA GLY A 165 12.57 -1.84 -38.51
C GLY A 165 11.82 -0.62 -37.94
N GLN A 166 10.50 -0.74 -37.75
CA GLN A 166 9.70 0.34 -37.13
C GLN A 166 10.09 0.59 -35.67
N LEU A 167 10.46 -0.47 -34.93
CA LEU A 167 10.93 -0.36 -33.55
C LEU A 167 12.33 0.25 -33.47
N GLU A 168 13.24 -0.08 -34.40
CA GLU A 168 14.57 0.51 -34.50
C GLU A 168 14.50 2.01 -34.82
N ASP A 169 13.64 2.42 -35.74
CA ASP A 169 13.40 3.83 -36.06
C ASP A 169 12.86 4.59 -34.83
N LEU A 170 11.90 4.01 -34.09
CA LEU A 170 11.39 4.63 -32.87
C LEU A 170 12.47 4.74 -31.78
N LEU A 171 13.35 3.74 -31.68
CA LEU A 171 14.45 3.71 -30.73
C LEU A 171 15.48 4.82 -31.04
N THR A 172 15.73 5.09 -32.32
CA THR A 172 16.62 6.19 -32.73
C THR A 172 16.05 7.56 -32.36
N VAL A 173 14.74 7.78 -32.57
CA VAL A 173 14.06 9.03 -32.20
C VAL A 173 14.09 9.23 -30.68
N LEU A 174 13.80 8.18 -29.91
CA LEU A 174 13.85 8.25 -28.44
C LEU A 174 15.27 8.45 -27.89
N MET A 175 16.30 7.90 -28.55
CA MET A 175 17.70 8.17 -28.21
C MET A 175 18.08 9.63 -28.46
N GLU A 176 17.61 10.22 -29.56
CA GLU A 176 17.82 11.64 -29.89
C GLU A 176 17.13 12.55 -28.86
N GLU A 177 15.89 12.23 -28.46
CA GLU A 177 15.16 12.97 -27.42
C GLU A 177 15.84 12.86 -26.04
N LYS A 178 16.29 11.66 -25.67
CA LYS A 178 17.03 11.45 -24.42
C LYS A 178 18.32 12.27 -24.39
N LYS A 179 19.08 12.26 -25.49
CA LYS A 179 20.30 13.06 -25.62
C LYS A 179 20.02 14.56 -25.51
N ASN A 180 18.96 15.05 -26.17
CA ASN A 180 18.54 16.44 -26.07
C ASN A 180 18.10 16.84 -24.65
N LEU A 181 17.53 15.92 -23.88
CA LEU A 181 17.18 16.15 -22.47
C LEU A 181 18.43 16.14 -21.57
N GLU A 182 19.39 15.26 -21.81
CA GLU A 182 20.67 15.23 -21.11
C GLU A 182 21.49 16.51 -21.38
N ASP A 183 21.51 17.01 -22.62
CA ASP A 183 22.18 18.26 -22.98
C ASP A 183 21.53 19.47 -22.30
N LYS A 184 20.18 19.51 -22.20
CA LYS A 184 19.46 20.54 -21.44
C LYS A 184 19.74 20.46 -19.94
N GLN A 185 19.85 19.25 -19.39
CA GLN A 185 20.16 19.07 -17.97
C GLN A 185 21.59 19.56 -17.66
N ASN A 186 22.54 19.30 -18.55
CA ASN A 186 23.91 19.77 -18.43
C ASN A 186 24.03 21.29 -18.59
N SER A 187 23.32 21.90 -19.55
CA SER A 187 23.33 23.36 -19.72
C SER A 187 22.75 24.08 -18.49
N MET A 188 21.66 23.55 -17.92
CA MET A 188 21.09 24.06 -16.68
C MET A 188 22.08 23.92 -15.51
N ALA A 189 22.78 22.79 -15.40
CA ALA A 189 23.77 22.57 -14.34
C ALA A 189 24.97 23.54 -14.43
N GLU A 190 25.43 23.86 -15.64
CA GLU A 190 26.47 24.87 -15.88
C GLU A 190 26.00 26.26 -15.47
N GLU A 191 24.78 26.68 -15.87
CA GLU A 191 24.19 27.97 -15.46
C GLU A 191 24.07 28.08 -13.92
N TYR A 192 23.64 27.01 -13.26
CA TYR A 192 23.57 26.96 -11.79
C TYR A 192 24.95 27.10 -11.13
N SER A 193 25.99 26.49 -11.72
CA SER A 193 27.37 26.61 -11.22
C SER A 193 27.91 28.04 -11.38
N GLU A 194 27.55 28.72 -12.48
CA GLU A 194 27.98 30.07 -12.79
C GLU A 194 27.30 31.09 -11.87
N ILE A 195 25.98 30.97 -11.66
CA ILE A 195 25.22 31.76 -10.68
C ILE A 195 25.79 31.60 -9.27
N ARG A 196 26.18 30.38 -8.88
CA ARG A 196 26.81 30.10 -7.59
C ARG A 196 28.16 30.80 -7.44
N SER A 197 29.00 30.79 -8.49
CA SER A 197 30.28 31.50 -8.48
C SER A 197 30.10 33.02 -8.40
N ARG A 198 29.06 33.55 -9.07
CA ARG A 198 28.72 34.98 -9.07
C ARG A 198 28.23 35.45 -7.71
N ARG A 199 27.39 34.65 -7.04
CA ARG A 199 26.97 34.90 -5.65
C ARG A 199 28.13 34.86 -4.67
N LYS A 200 29.12 33.99 -4.89
CA LYS A 200 30.31 33.93 -4.05
C LYS A 200 31.18 35.18 -4.19
N LYS A 201 31.37 35.67 -5.43
CA LYS A 201 32.08 36.93 -5.69
C LYS A 201 31.38 38.15 -5.09
N ILE A 202 30.05 38.22 -5.18
CA ILE A 202 29.26 39.30 -4.57
C ILE A 202 29.37 39.27 -3.04
N ALA A 203 29.35 38.08 -2.42
CA ALA A 203 29.54 37.94 -0.97
C ALA A 203 30.96 38.34 -0.52
N GLU A 204 31.99 38.03 -1.32
CA GLU A 204 33.37 38.45 -1.07
C GLU A 204 33.55 39.98 -1.27
N GLU A 205 32.81 40.61 -2.18
CA GLU A 205 32.77 42.08 -2.37
C GLU A 205 32.02 42.82 -1.25
N GLU A 206 31.03 42.19 -0.59
CA GLU A 206 30.32 42.78 0.56
C GLU A 206 31.13 42.74 1.87
N GLU A 207 32.10 41.83 2.01
CA GLU A 207 32.89 41.67 3.26
C GLU A 207 34.17 42.54 3.33
N THR A 208 34.63 43.16 2.23
CA THR A 208 35.83 44.02 2.25
C THR A 208 35.68 45.31 1.42
N PRO A 209 35.51 46.49 2.05
CA PRO A 209 35.74 47.75 1.35
C PRO A 209 37.24 48.06 1.36
N ASP A 210 37.93 47.67 0.29
CA ASP A 210 39.31 48.10 0.02
C ASP A 210 39.28 49.48 -0.65
N PHE A 211 39.51 50.55 0.11
CA PHE A 211 39.59 51.91 -0.44
C PHE A 211 40.91 52.08 -1.17
N GLN A 212 40.87 52.14 -2.50
CA GLN A 212 42.05 52.32 -3.34
C GLN A 212 42.37 53.78 -3.69
N SER A 213 41.63 54.78 -3.18
CA SER A 213 41.95 56.20 -3.45
C SER A 213 41.39 57.19 -2.40
N PRO A 214 42.15 58.25 -2.01
CA PRO A 214 41.69 59.32 -1.10
C PRO A 214 40.47 60.13 -1.57
N GLU A 215 40.12 60.07 -2.87
CA GLU A 215 38.98 60.82 -3.44
C GLU A 215 37.61 60.17 -3.17
N GLU A 216 37.58 58.89 -2.80
CA GLU A 216 36.35 58.14 -2.52
C GLU A 216 35.90 58.31 -1.06
N GLU A 217 36.85 58.56 -0.16
CA GLU A 217 36.60 58.83 1.27
C GLU A 217 35.87 60.17 1.47
N THR A 218 36.21 61.20 0.67
CA THR A 218 35.51 62.49 0.68
C THR A 218 34.09 62.40 0.14
N LYS A 219 33.86 61.57 -0.89
CA LYS A 219 32.53 61.36 -1.47
C LYS A 219 31.63 60.57 -0.52
N PHE A 220 32.18 59.62 0.24
CA PHE A 220 31.44 58.90 1.28
C PHE A 220 31.04 59.84 2.42
N LEU A 221 31.94 60.74 2.84
CA LEU A 221 31.64 61.73 3.87
C LEU A 221 30.53 62.71 3.45
N ASP A 222 30.54 63.15 2.18
CA ASP A 222 29.45 63.95 1.60
C ASP A 222 28.14 63.17 1.52
N LEU A 223 28.18 61.88 1.21
CA LEU A 223 26.99 61.01 1.18
C LEU A 223 26.39 60.84 2.59
N VAL A 224 27.23 60.68 3.60
CA VAL A 224 26.80 60.59 5.01
C VAL A 224 26.17 61.90 5.48
N ASN A 225 26.76 63.04 5.12
CA ASN A 225 26.20 64.35 5.43
C ASN A 225 24.85 64.56 4.74
N LEU A 226 24.71 64.17 3.48
CA LEU A 226 23.47 64.26 2.71
C LEU A 226 22.37 63.37 3.30
N VAL A 227 22.71 62.16 3.77
CA VAL A 227 21.78 61.27 4.49
C VAL A 227 21.32 61.90 5.81
N SER A 228 22.19 62.64 6.51
CA SER A 228 21.83 63.37 7.72
C SER A 228 20.89 64.56 7.45
N GLU A 229 21.01 65.21 6.30
CA GLU A 229 20.10 66.28 5.88
C GLU A 229 18.75 65.72 5.45
N VAL A 230 18.74 64.58 4.78
CA VAL A 230 17.50 63.86 4.41
C VAL A 230 16.75 63.35 5.64
N SER A 231 17.45 62.91 6.69
CA SER A 231 16.78 62.50 7.95
C SER A 231 16.16 63.70 8.66
N LYS A 232 16.86 64.84 8.73
CA LYS A 232 16.32 66.11 9.29
C LYS A 232 15.14 66.64 8.47
N ALA A 233 15.20 66.56 7.14
CA ALA A 233 14.10 66.96 6.26
C ALA A 233 12.84 66.11 6.48
N LYS A 234 13.00 64.78 6.68
CA LYS A 234 11.89 63.88 7.01
C LYS A 234 11.26 64.20 8.37
N GLU A 235 12.06 64.57 9.36
CA GLU A 235 11.56 64.96 10.68
C GLU A 235 10.76 66.28 10.61
N ASN A 236 11.25 67.23 9.83
CA ASN A 236 10.55 68.48 9.56
C ASN A 236 9.22 68.26 8.81
N GLU A 237 9.19 67.38 7.79
CA GLU A 237 7.96 67.02 7.06
C GLU A 237 6.91 66.38 7.99
N LYS A 238 7.35 65.49 8.88
CA LYS A 238 6.47 64.85 9.87
C LYS A 238 5.86 65.89 10.82
N SER A 239 6.69 66.80 11.34
CA SER A 239 6.22 67.88 12.22
C SER A 239 5.29 68.87 11.52
N PHE A 240 5.47 69.11 10.22
CA PHE A 240 4.61 69.97 9.42
C PHE A 240 3.25 69.32 9.14
N LYS A 241 3.23 68.02 8.79
CA LYS A 241 1.98 67.26 8.63
C LYS A 241 1.14 67.26 9.90
N GLU A 242 1.78 67.17 11.07
CA GLU A 242 1.10 67.21 12.36
C GLU A 242 0.49 68.59 12.65
N LYS A 243 1.16 69.68 12.26
CA LYS A 243 0.60 71.05 12.33
C LYS A 243 -0.59 71.23 11.41
N CYS A 244 -0.51 70.84 10.14
CA CYS A 244 -1.64 70.93 9.21
C CYS A 244 -2.83 70.08 9.65
N ARG A 245 -2.60 68.95 10.34
CA ARG A 245 -3.67 68.12 10.89
C ARG A 245 -4.43 68.85 11.99
N LYS A 246 -3.73 69.53 12.89
CA LYS A 246 -4.34 70.33 13.97
C LYS A 246 -5.13 71.52 13.43
N GLU A 247 -4.55 72.26 12.48
CA GLU A 247 -5.26 73.38 11.82
C GLU A 247 -6.53 72.90 11.10
N LYS A 248 -6.49 71.71 10.49
CA LYS A 248 -7.67 71.10 9.88
C LYS A 248 -8.74 70.75 10.93
N GLU A 249 -8.36 70.17 12.06
CA GLU A 249 -9.29 69.83 13.15
C GLU A 249 -9.95 71.10 13.74
N GLU A 250 -9.20 72.18 13.92
CA GLU A 250 -9.73 73.47 14.39
C GLU A 250 -10.73 74.09 13.40
N ILE A 251 -10.45 73.99 12.09
CA ILE A 251 -11.38 74.44 11.04
C ILE A 251 -12.63 73.55 11.02
N GLU A 252 -12.48 72.22 11.16
CA GLU A 252 -13.62 71.29 11.21
C GLU A 252 -14.50 71.49 12.44
N GLU A 253 -13.94 71.83 13.60
CA GLU A 253 -14.69 72.24 14.79
C GLU A 253 -15.40 73.58 14.59
N SER A 254 -14.73 74.54 13.94
CA SER A 254 -15.34 75.83 13.58
C SER A 254 -16.53 75.64 12.62
N ILE A 255 -16.41 74.77 11.61
CA ILE A 255 -17.51 74.41 10.70
C ILE A 255 -18.65 73.73 11.47
N ARG A 256 -18.34 72.83 12.40
CA ARG A 256 -19.35 72.16 13.24
C ARG A 256 -20.14 73.16 14.08
N SER A 257 -19.46 74.12 14.69
CA SER A 257 -20.10 75.18 15.47
C SER A 257 -21.00 76.08 14.62
N LEU A 258 -20.62 76.33 13.36
CA LEU A 258 -21.44 77.10 12.42
C LEU A 258 -22.67 76.31 11.94
N LEU A 259 -22.54 74.99 11.71
CA LEU A 259 -23.66 74.11 11.35
C LEU A 259 -24.69 73.99 12.48
N GLU A 260 -24.26 74.01 13.75
CA GLU A 260 -25.17 74.03 14.91
C GLU A 260 -25.92 75.37 15.04
N LEU A 261 -25.32 76.47 14.59
CA LEU A 261 -25.94 77.81 14.59
C LEU A 261 -26.88 78.04 13.39
N ASP A 262 -26.67 77.35 12.26
CA ASP A 262 -27.47 77.49 11.03
C ASP A 262 -28.71 76.58 10.99
N GLY A 263 -28.92 75.74 12.02
CA GLY A 263 -30.06 74.81 12.14
C GLY A 263 -31.45 75.44 12.25
N ASN A 264 -31.59 76.77 12.13
CA ASN A 264 -32.86 77.47 12.31
C ASN A 264 -33.43 78.16 11.06
N GLN A 265 -32.81 78.04 9.88
CA GLN A 265 -33.40 78.56 8.65
C GLN A 265 -33.07 77.73 7.41
N ILE A 266 -33.70 76.57 7.20
CA ILE A 266 -34.12 76.14 5.85
C ILE A 266 -35.45 75.40 5.96
N LYS A 267 -36.50 76.01 5.38
CA LYS A 267 -37.71 75.34 4.93
C LYS A 267 -37.45 74.84 3.50
N GLN A 268 -37.37 73.52 3.29
CA GLN A 268 -37.52 72.90 1.98
C GLN A 268 -38.35 71.61 2.12
N GLU A 269 -39.68 71.73 2.00
CA GLU A 269 -40.61 70.60 1.92
C GLU A 269 -40.35 69.72 0.67
N GLU A 270 -39.77 70.28 -0.41
CA GLU A 270 -39.43 69.52 -1.62
C GLU A 270 -38.28 68.53 -1.40
N ASP A 271 -37.29 68.87 -0.57
CA ASP A 271 -36.19 67.96 -0.24
C ASP A 271 -36.64 66.90 0.76
N GLN A 272 -37.58 67.20 1.66
CA GLN A 272 -38.20 66.19 2.53
C GLN A 272 -39.00 65.15 1.73
N ALA A 273 -39.76 65.54 0.70
CA ALA A 273 -40.50 64.60 -0.13
C ALA A 273 -39.56 63.64 -0.91
N LYS A 274 -38.45 64.16 -1.44
CA LYS A 274 -37.43 63.36 -2.14
C LYS A 274 -36.68 62.42 -1.21
N ILE A 275 -36.41 62.85 0.03
CA ILE A 275 -35.84 62.01 1.07
C ILE A 275 -36.78 60.86 1.44
N VAL A 276 -38.10 61.10 1.51
CA VAL A 276 -39.10 60.07 1.79
C VAL A 276 -39.19 59.04 0.64
N GLU A 277 -39.15 59.48 -0.63
CA GLU A 277 -39.08 58.56 -1.78
C GLU A 277 -37.82 57.70 -1.77
N LEU A 278 -36.65 58.32 -1.55
CA LEU A 278 -35.38 57.59 -1.45
C LEU A 278 -35.34 56.63 -0.25
N GLN A 279 -35.99 56.97 0.86
CA GLN A 279 -36.14 56.08 2.01
C GLN A 279 -37.05 54.89 1.68
N ALA A 280 -38.15 55.09 0.97
CA ALA A 280 -39.04 54.02 0.53
C ALA A 280 -38.34 53.07 -0.47
N GLU A 281 -37.53 53.61 -1.38
CA GLU A 281 -36.71 52.83 -2.31
C GLU A 281 -35.60 52.04 -1.57
N LYS A 282 -34.96 52.65 -0.57
CA LYS A 282 -34.00 51.94 0.29
C LYS A 282 -34.67 50.80 1.06
N GLU A 283 -35.88 51.01 1.58
CA GLU A 283 -36.63 49.96 2.29
C GLU A 283 -37.07 48.83 1.35
N SER A 284 -37.45 49.13 0.09
CA SER A 284 -37.80 48.10 -0.89
C SER A 284 -36.58 47.25 -1.26
N LEU A 285 -35.44 47.88 -1.50
CA LEU A 285 -34.16 47.21 -1.74
C LEU A 285 -33.69 46.39 -0.53
N GLN A 286 -33.87 46.88 0.69
CA GLN A 286 -33.55 46.12 1.91
C GLN A 286 -34.43 44.88 2.07
N LYS A 287 -35.72 44.97 1.73
CA LYS A 287 -36.62 43.81 1.72
C LYS A 287 -36.20 42.80 0.66
N GLU A 288 -35.85 43.25 -0.53
CA GLU A 288 -35.37 42.39 -1.61
C GLU A 288 -34.03 41.72 -1.24
N PHE A 289 -33.11 42.47 -0.65
CA PHE A 289 -31.86 41.93 -0.11
C PHE A 289 -32.10 40.90 1.01
N GLY A 290 -33.09 41.14 1.88
CA GLY A 290 -33.55 40.18 2.88
C GLY A 290 -34.06 38.86 2.27
N ILE A 291 -34.80 38.93 1.17
CA ILE A 291 -35.29 37.75 0.45
C ILE A 291 -34.13 37.01 -0.23
N LEU A 292 -33.19 37.74 -0.84
CA LEU A 292 -32.02 37.13 -1.49
C LEU A 292 -31.09 36.46 -0.49
N THR A 293 -30.86 37.09 0.67
CA THR A 293 -30.07 36.49 1.76
C THR A 293 -30.75 35.25 2.34
N ALA A 294 -32.09 35.24 2.46
CA ALA A 294 -32.83 34.06 2.86
C ALA A 294 -32.71 32.91 1.85
N LYS A 295 -32.81 33.19 0.54
CA LYS A 295 -32.59 32.19 -0.52
C LYS A 295 -31.15 31.68 -0.56
N LEU A 296 -30.18 32.55 -0.32
CA LEU A 296 -28.77 32.16 -0.20
C LEU A 296 -28.57 31.23 1.01
N ALA A 297 -29.18 31.54 2.15
CA ALA A 297 -29.12 30.69 3.34
C ALA A 297 -29.77 29.31 3.08
N GLU A 298 -30.92 29.27 2.40
CA GLU A 298 -31.60 28.03 2.02
C GLU A 298 -30.75 27.16 1.09
N THR A 299 -30.15 27.76 0.06
CA THR A 299 -29.26 27.05 -0.88
C THR A 299 -27.97 26.56 -0.21
N ASN A 300 -27.37 27.35 0.68
CA ASN A 300 -26.21 26.93 1.49
C ASN A 300 -26.55 25.74 2.41
N LEU A 301 -27.74 25.75 3.02
CA LEU A 301 -28.22 24.63 3.83
C LEU A 301 -28.37 23.37 2.96
N ARG A 302 -28.95 23.52 1.76
CA ARG A 302 -29.16 22.44 0.79
C ARG A 302 -27.83 21.85 0.31
N CYS A 303 -26.85 22.70 -0.01
CA CYS A 303 -25.51 22.28 -0.38
C CYS A 303 -24.83 21.51 0.77
N SER A 304 -24.97 21.99 2.01
CA SER A 304 -24.44 21.31 3.20
C SER A 304 -25.09 19.93 3.42
N GLN A 305 -26.39 19.80 3.16
CA GLN A 305 -27.10 18.52 3.22
C GLN A 305 -26.59 17.54 2.15
N ILE A 306 -26.40 18.01 0.92
CA ILE A 306 -25.86 17.18 -0.17
C ILE A 306 -24.42 16.76 0.14
N GLN A 307 -23.58 17.65 0.67
CA GLN A 307 -22.21 17.32 1.09
C GLN A 307 -22.16 16.26 2.18
N ARG A 308 -23.05 16.31 3.19
CA ARG A 308 -23.15 15.24 4.20
C ARG A 308 -23.55 13.91 3.58
N ARG A 309 -24.55 13.91 2.70
CA ARG A 309 -24.96 12.69 1.98
C ARG A 309 -23.86 12.14 1.07
N LEU A 310 -23.02 13.01 0.51
CA LEU A 310 -21.87 12.61 -0.29
C LEU A 310 -20.76 12.01 0.60
N ALA A 311 -20.57 12.55 1.81
CA ALA A 311 -19.64 12.02 2.79
C ALA A 311 -20.07 10.66 3.38
N ASP A 312 -21.38 10.38 3.38
CA ASP A 312 -21.91 9.06 3.76
C ASP A 312 -21.61 7.98 2.70
N ILE A 313 -21.24 8.36 1.46
CA ILE A 313 -20.84 7.41 0.42
C ILE A 313 -19.41 6.96 0.74
N PRO A 314 -19.17 5.65 0.96
CA PRO A 314 -17.85 5.16 1.29
C PRO A 314 -16.85 5.54 0.20
N SER A 315 -15.71 6.08 0.61
CA SER A 315 -14.66 6.45 -0.33
C SER A 315 -14.13 5.23 -1.08
N ARG A 316 -13.48 5.43 -2.23
CA ARG A 316 -12.85 4.33 -3.00
C ARG A 316 -11.90 3.48 -2.14
N ALA A 317 -11.24 4.09 -1.15
CA ALA A 317 -10.38 3.40 -0.20
C ALA A 317 -11.17 2.50 0.78
N GLU A 318 -12.32 2.97 1.28
CA GLU A 318 -13.19 2.19 2.17
C GLU A 318 -13.85 1.02 1.42
N LEU A 319 -14.28 1.22 0.18
CA LEU A 319 -14.77 0.14 -0.68
C LEU A 319 -13.70 -0.93 -0.91
N SER A 320 -12.44 -0.51 -1.17
CA SER A 320 -11.33 -1.44 -1.29
C SER A 320 -11.08 -2.22 0.02
N LEU A 321 -11.19 -1.56 1.17
CA LEU A 321 -11.06 -2.21 2.47
C LEU A 321 -12.19 -3.22 2.72
N TYR A 322 -13.43 -2.88 2.39
CA TYR A 322 -14.56 -3.81 2.48
C TYR A 322 -14.38 -5.01 1.55
N GLN A 323 -13.92 -4.79 0.31
CA GLN A 323 -13.62 -5.87 -0.62
C GLN A 323 -12.57 -6.83 -0.05
N LYS A 324 -11.48 -6.31 0.51
CA LYS A 324 -10.44 -7.14 1.15
C LYS A 324 -10.99 -7.91 2.35
N THR A 325 -11.78 -7.26 3.19
CA THR A 325 -12.40 -7.90 4.36
C THR A 325 -13.36 -9.01 3.92
N PHE A 326 -14.10 -8.81 2.84
CA PHE A 326 -15.02 -9.80 2.29
C PHE A 326 -14.29 -11.00 1.70
N LEU A 327 -13.18 -10.80 0.99
CA LEU A 327 -12.34 -11.88 0.50
C LEU A 327 -11.76 -12.71 1.64
N GLN A 328 -11.23 -12.04 2.68
CA GLN A 328 -10.73 -12.72 3.88
C GLN A 328 -11.83 -13.54 4.57
N LEU A 329 -13.04 -12.99 4.66
CA LEU A 329 -14.17 -13.71 5.24
C LEU A 329 -14.56 -14.92 4.40
N ASN A 330 -14.59 -14.79 3.06
CA ASN A 330 -14.87 -15.91 2.17
C ASN A 330 -13.81 -17.02 2.30
N ASP A 331 -12.54 -16.65 2.44
CA ASP A 331 -11.46 -17.62 2.67
C ASP A 331 -11.65 -18.38 3.99
N GLN A 332 -11.98 -17.66 5.07
CA GLN A 332 -12.27 -18.28 6.37
C GLN A 332 -13.49 -19.22 6.31
N VAL A 333 -14.56 -18.80 5.64
CA VAL A 333 -15.76 -19.63 5.44
C VAL A 333 -15.42 -20.87 4.61
N ALA A 334 -14.61 -20.72 3.55
CA ALA A 334 -14.16 -21.84 2.72
C ALA A 334 -13.28 -22.83 3.50
N GLU A 335 -12.38 -22.35 4.36
CA GLU A 335 -11.55 -23.19 5.22
C GLU A 335 -12.41 -23.98 6.22
N LYS A 336 -13.34 -23.31 6.91
CA LYS A 336 -14.28 -23.98 7.81
C LYS A 336 -15.18 -24.98 7.10
N HIS A 337 -15.59 -24.68 5.87
CA HIS A 337 -16.34 -25.61 5.05
C HIS A 337 -15.51 -26.86 4.66
N ARG A 338 -14.22 -26.69 4.32
CA ARG A 338 -13.31 -27.83 4.07
C ARG A 338 -13.11 -28.68 5.33
N GLU A 339 -12.88 -28.06 6.48
CA GLU A 339 -12.77 -28.76 7.77
C GLU A 339 -14.04 -29.58 8.05
N LEU A 340 -15.21 -28.95 7.95
CA LEU A 340 -16.49 -29.59 8.19
C LEU A 340 -16.74 -30.75 7.22
N THR A 341 -16.43 -30.56 5.94
CA THR A 341 -16.53 -31.62 4.93
C THR A 341 -15.62 -32.79 5.28
N SER A 342 -14.36 -32.53 5.67
CA SER A 342 -13.43 -33.57 6.12
C SER A 342 -13.98 -34.34 7.32
N LEU A 343 -14.54 -33.65 8.32
CA LEU A 343 -15.15 -34.28 9.49
C LEU A 343 -16.36 -35.14 9.11
N TYR A 344 -17.23 -34.66 8.22
CA TYR A 344 -18.35 -35.46 7.72
C TYR A 344 -17.87 -36.69 6.93
N THR A 345 -16.82 -36.58 6.12
CA THR A 345 -16.27 -37.76 5.42
C THR A 345 -15.72 -38.80 6.39
N LEU A 346 -15.03 -38.36 7.46
CA LEU A 346 -14.55 -39.25 8.51
C LEU A 346 -15.71 -39.88 9.30
N LEU A 347 -16.74 -39.10 9.63
CA LEU A 347 -17.91 -39.63 10.32
C LEU A 347 -18.63 -40.68 9.47
N ASN A 348 -18.78 -40.43 8.17
CA ASN A 348 -19.39 -41.38 7.25
C ASN A 348 -18.56 -42.65 7.12
N SER A 349 -17.22 -42.56 7.02
CA SER A 349 -16.36 -43.75 6.98
C SER A 349 -16.43 -44.56 8.26
N LEU A 350 -16.44 -43.90 9.43
CA LEU A 350 -16.58 -44.59 10.72
C LEU A 350 -17.96 -45.24 10.88
N THR A 351 -19.01 -44.59 10.35
CA THR A 351 -20.37 -45.15 10.36
C THR A 351 -20.45 -46.38 9.46
N ASP A 352 -19.82 -46.33 8.28
CA ASP A 352 -19.72 -47.47 7.38
C ASP A 352 -18.95 -48.63 8.04
N GLU A 353 -17.78 -48.36 8.64
CA GLU A 353 -16.99 -49.34 9.39
C GLU A 353 -17.81 -49.97 10.52
N ASN A 354 -18.51 -49.18 11.33
CA ASN A 354 -19.37 -49.71 12.38
C ASN A 354 -20.49 -50.59 11.80
N SER A 355 -21.09 -50.20 10.67
CA SER A 355 -22.10 -51.02 9.99
C SER A 355 -21.53 -52.35 9.45
N PHE A 356 -20.26 -52.38 9.05
CA PHE A 356 -19.59 -53.61 8.63
C PHE A 356 -19.27 -54.50 9.83
N LEU A 357 -18.81 -53.92 10.94
CA LEU A 357 -18.57 -54.65 12.19
C LEU A 357 -19.88 -55.24 12.75
N GLU A 358 -20.99 -54.51 12.73
CA GLU A 358 -22.31 -55.04 13.10
C GLU A 358 -22.73 -56.21 12.20
N LYS A 359 -22.46 -56.13 10.89
CA LYS A 359 -22.69 -57.25 9.96
C LYS A 359 -21.78 -58.44 10.26
N GLU A 360 -20.52 -58.21 10.61
CA GLU A 360 -19.60 -59.29 11.01
C GLU A 360 -20.07 -59.98 12.29
N LEU A 361 -20.51 -59.21 13.29
CA LEU A 361 -21.10 -59.75 14.52
C LEU A 361 -22.34 -60.59 14.22
N THR A 362 -23.28 -60.09 13.43
CA THR A 362 -24.49 -60.86 13.06
C THR A 362 -24.16 -62.12 12.25
N VAL A 363 -23.15 -62.08 11.39
CA VAL A 363 -22.66 -63.27 10.68
C VAL A 363 -22.07 -64.27 11.66
N VAL A 364 -21.21 -63.83 12.58
CA VAL A 364 -20.59 -64.69 13.61
C VAL A 364 -21.66 -65.30 14.51
N ASP A 365 -22.65 -64.52 14.95
CA ASP A 365 -23.79 -65.01 15.74
C ASP A 365 -24.60 -66.05 14.95
N SER A 366 -24.85 -65.82 13.66
CA SER A 366 -25.56 -66.79 12.81
C SER A 366 -24.79 -68.10 12.62
N VAL A 367 -23.47 -68.01 12.50
CA VAL A 367 -22.59 -69.18 12.39
C VAL A 367 -22.57 -69.93 13.71
N LEU A 368 -22.43 -69.23 14.83
CA LEU A 368 -22.45 -69.80 16.17
C LEU A 368 -23.78 -70.53 16.46
N ASP A 369 -24.90 -69.92 16.10
CA ASP A 369 -26.23 -70.53 16.20
C ASP A 369 -26.36 -71.77 15.32
N SER A 370 -25.89 -71.70 14.07
CA SER A 370 -25.96 -72.81 13.12
C SER A 370 -25.13 -74.02 13.58
N VAL A 371 -23.94 -73.77 14.12
CA VAL A 371 -23.05 -74.80 14.66
C VAL A 371 -23.67 -75.40 15.93
N SER A 372 -24.15 -74.56 16.85
CA SER A 372 -24.71 -75.01 18.12
C SER A 372 -25.98 -75.87 17.95
N ARG A 373 -26.86 -75.54 17.00
CA ARG A 373 -28.09 -76.30 16.73
C ARG A 373 -27.83 -77.62 16.01
N LEU A 374 -26.88 -77.64 15.09
CA LEU A 374 -26.65 -78.79 14.20
C LEU A 374 -25.54 -79.73 14.68
N TYR A 375 -24.83 -79.37 15.76
CA TYR A 375 -23.72 -80.16 16.32
C TYR A 375 -24.12 -81.62 16.65
N ASN A 376 -25.33 -81.83 17.17
CA ASN A 376 -25.80 -83.16 17.57
C ASN A 376 -26.51 -83.94 16.44
N GLN A 377 -26.60 -83.38 15.22
CA GLN A 377 -27.28 -84.01 14.08
C GLN A 377 -26.26 -84.69 13.14
N PRO A 378 -26.47 -85.95 12.73
CA PRO A 378 -25.51 -86.69 11.88
C PRO A 378 -25.34 -86.12 10.45
N SER A 379 -26.28 -85.29 9.97
CA SER A 379 -26.17 -84.54 8.69
C SER A 379 -25.90 -83.04 8.88
N GLY A 380 -25.74 -82.57 10.12
CA GLY A 380 -25.65 -81.15 10.46
C GLY A 380 -24.41 -80.45 9.89
N TRP A 381 -23.28 -81.15 9.79
CA TRP A 381 -22.03 -80.60 9.25
C TRP A 381 -22.11 -80.26 7.75
N TYR A 382 -22.90 -80.99 6.97
CA TYR A 382 -23.11 -80.67 5.55
C TYR A 382 -23.91 -79.38 5.39
N GLU A 383 -24.94 -79.19 6.21
CA GLU A 383 -25.77 -77.97 6.22
C GLU A 383 -24.98 -76.75 6.72
N VAL A 384 -24.16 -76.91 7.77
CA VAL A 384 -23.22 -75.86 8.23
C VAL A 384 -22.24 -75.49 7.12
N SER A 385 -21.67 -76.47 6.42
CA SER A 385 -20.75 -76.21 5.31
C SER A 385 -21.43 -75.45 4.16
N LYS A 386 -22.67 -75.81 3.83
CA LYS A 386 -23.48 -75.11 2.82
C LYS A 386 -23.78 -73.67 3.23
N ASN A 387 -24.12 -73.43 4.50
CA ASN A 387 -24.41 -72.09 5.01
C ASN A 387 -23.15 -71.21 5.06
N LEU A 388 -22.02 -71.76 5.51
CA LEU A 388 -20.73 -71.06 5.48
C LEU A 388 -20.31 -70.68 4.07
N LYS A 389 -20.53 -71.57 3.10
CA LYS A 389 -20.26 -71.29 1.69
C LYS A 389 -21.15 -70.17 1.15
N ALA A 390 -22.44 -70.17 1.49
CA ALA A 390 -23.36 -69.11 1.13
C ALA A 390 -22.99 -67.75 1.75
N VAL A 391 -22.53 -67.72 3.00
CA VAL A 391 -22.01 -66.51 3.66
C VAL A 391 -20.76 -66.00 2.94
N LEU A 392 -19.84 -66.90 2.59
CA LEU A 392 -18.60 -66.54 1.88
C LEU A 392 -18.87 -66.01 0.47
N ASP A 393 -19.83 -66.60 -0.25
CA ASP A 393 -20.28 -66.10 -1.55
C ASP A 393 -20.96 -64.73 -1.41
N GLY A 394 -21.74 -64.52 -0.34
CA GLY A 394 -22.32 -63.22 0.01
C GLY A 394 -21.26 -62.14 0.26
N LEU A 395 -20.22 -62.44 1.04
CA LEU A 395 -19.09 -61.56 1.30
C LEU A 395 -18.28 -61.24 0.02
N ASN A 396 -18.09 -62.22 -0.85
CA ASN A 396 -17.42 -62.00 -2.13
C ASN A 396 -18.25 -61.08 -3.05
N ASN A 397 -19.57 -61.21 -3.05
CA ASN A 397 -20.46 -60.34 -3.82
C ASN A 397 -20.43 -58.89 -3.27
N THR A 398 -20.54 -58.71 -1.94
CA THR A 398 -20.46 -57.35 -1.34
C THR A 398 -19.10 -56.70 -1.61
N LYS A 399 -18.01 -57.47 -1.52
CA LYS A 399 -16.66 -57.02 -1.90
C LYS A 399 -16.62 -56.56 -3.36
N SER A 400 -17.13 -57.36 -4.29
CA SER A 400 -17.17 -57.00 -5.72
C SER A 400 -17.95 -55.71 -5.98
N GLN A 401 -19.10 -55.53 -5.31
CA GLN A 401 -19.90 -54.32 -5.43
C GLN A 401 -19.18 -53.07 -4.90
N ILE A 402 -18.46 -53.18 -3.78
CA ILE A 402 -17.66 -52.06 -3.24
C ILE A 402 -16.54 -51.69 -4.22
N TYR A 403 -15.84 -52.67 -4.80
CA TYR A 403 -14.80 -52.40 -5.81
C TYR A 403 -15.36 -51.72 -7.06
N GLN A 404 -16.57 -52.09 -7.49
CA GLN A 404 -17.23 -51.43 -8.60
C GLN A 404 -17.55 -49.96 -8.28
N LYS A 405 -18.16 -49.69 -7.11
CA LYS A 405 -18.42 -48.31 -6.65
C LYS A 405 -17.15 -47.48 -6.53
N LEU A 406 -16.06 -48.08 -6.03
CA LEU A 406 -14.76 -47.42 -5.96
C LEU A 406 -14.23 -47.04 -7.34
N ARG A 407 -14.40 -47.91 -8.33
CA ARG A 407 -14.00 -47.65 -9.72
C ARG A 407 -14.82 -46.52 -10.33
N GLU A 408 -16.13 -46.52 -10.11
CA GLU A 408 -17.04 -45.46 -10.57
C GLU A 408 -16.69 -44.11 -9.94
N SER A 409 -16.46 -44.06 -8.62
CA SER A 409 -16.05 -42.83 -7.91
C SER A 409 -14.68 -42.32 -8.37
N LYS A 410 -13.70 -43.20 -8.61
CA LYS A 410 -12.40 -42.82 -9.19
C LYS A 410 -12.53 -42.22 -10.59
N LEU A 411 -13.43 -42.76 -11.41
CA LEU A 411 -13.70 -42.24 -12.74
C LEU A 411 -14.36 -40.86 -12.67
N GLN A 412 -15.37 -40.69 -11.81
CA GLN A 412 -16.00 -39.39 -11.56
C GLN A 412 -14.99 -38.34 -11.08
N LYS A 413 -14.10 -38.71 -10.15
CA LYS A 413 -13.01 -37.84 -9.71
C LYS A 413 -12.12 -37.40 -10.87
N LYS A 414 -11.76 -38.32 -11.77
CA LYS A 414 -10.95 -37.98 -12.95
C LYS A 414 -11.68 -36.99 -13.84
N ASN A 415 -12.95 -37.27 -14.18
CA ASN A 415 -13.75 -36.36 -15.02
C ASN A 415 -13.85 -34.96 -14.41
N LEU A 416 -14.10 -34.85 -13.11
CA LEU A 416 -14.15 -33.56 -12.41
C LEU A 416 -12.80 -32.82 -12.40
N LEU A 417 -11.68 -33.54 -12.36
CA LEU A 417 -10.35 -32.92 -12.46
C LEU A 417 -10.08 -32.40 -13.87
N ASP A 418 -10.52 -33.14 -14.89
CA ASP A 418 -10.42 -32.72 -16.29
C ASP A 418 -11.31 -31.48 -16.55
N ASP A 419 -12.54 -31.47 -16.01
CA ASP A 419 -13.44 -30.30 -16.07
C ASP A 419 -12.83 -29.09 -15.35
N LEU A 420 -12.25 -29.27 -14.16
CA LEU A 420 -11.59 -28.20 -13.41
C LEU A 420 -10.41 -27.62 -14.18
N ALA A 421 -9.60 -28.46 -14.85
CA ALA A 421 -8.53 -28.00 -15.71
C ALA A 421 -9.05 -27.10 -16.84
N SER A 422 -10.13 -27.51 -17.52
CA SER A 422 -10.74 -26.71 -18.57
C SER A 422 -11.30 -25.36 -18.08
N LEU A 423 -11.85 -25.31 -16.86
CA LEU A 423 -12.35 -24.08 -16.25
C LEU A 423 -11.23 -23.13 -15.84
N ARG A 424 -10.09 -23.66 -15.38
CA ARG A 424 -8.90 -22.84 -15.09
C ARG A 424 -8.28 -22.25 -16.35
N ASP A 425 -8.27 -23.00 -17.44
CA ASP A 425 -7.81 -22.48 -18.73
C ASP A 425 -8.72 -21.33 -19.20
N LEU A 426 -10.03 -21.45 -18.97
CA LEU A 426 -10.99 -20.39 -19.26
C LEU A 426 -10.82 -19.17 -18.34
N GLU A 427 -10.58 -19.38 -17.04
CA GLU A 427 -10.25 -18.31 -16.09
C GLU A 427 -9.01 -17.53 -16.54
N ARG A 428 -7.95 -18.24 -16.94
CA ARG A 428 -6.72 -17.62 -17.48
C ARG A 428 -7.00 -16.78 -18.73
N GLN A 429 -7.89 -17.24 -19.62
CA GLN A 429 -8.30 -16.46 -20.79
C GLN A 429 -9.07 -15.19 -20.40
N TYR A 430 -9.97 -15.26 -19.41
CA TYR A 430 -10.69 -14.10 -18.91
C TYR A 430 -9.75 -13.08 -18.24
N GLU A 431 -8.81 -13.55 -17.42
CA GLU A 431 -7.80 -12.68 -16.79
C GLU A 431 -6.92 -11.98 -17.83
N LYS A 432 -6.56 -12.69 -18.91
CA LYS A 432 -5.83 -12.09 -20.04
C LYS A 432 -6.65 -11.01 -20.74
N ALA A 433 -7.93 -11.29 -21.05
CA ALA A 433 -8.82 -10.32 -21.68
C ALA A 433 -9.07 -9.09 -20.79
N ILE A 434 -9.17 -9.27 -19.46
CA ILE A 434 -9.31 -8.16 -18.51
C ILE A 434 -8.05 -7.30 -18.50
N ARG A 435 -6.86 -7.90 -18.52
CA ARG A 435 -5.59 -7.15 -18.60
C ARG A 435 -5.47 -6.37 -19.91
N GLU A 436 -5.78 -6.99 -21.04
CA GLU A 436 -5.81 -6.29 -22.34
C GLU A 436 -6.78 -5.10 -22.34
N LEU A 437 -7.97 -5.25 -21.72
CA LEU A 437 -8.92 -4.15 -21.56
C LEU A 437 -8.40 -3.04 -20.63
N GLN A 438 -7.71 -3.39 -19.54
CA GLN A 438 -7.11 -2.42 -18.63
C GLN A 438 -6.01 -1.62 -19.33
N ASP A 439 -5.13 -2.30 -20.07
CA ASP A 439 -4.06 -1.66 -20.85
C ASP A 439 -4.63 -0.71 -21.91
N LEU A 440 -5.72 -1.10 -22.60
CA LEU A 440 -6.40 -0.24 -23.57
C LEU A 440 -7.07 0.98 -22.93
N LEU A 441 -7.57 0.85 -21.70
CA LEU A 441 -8.16 1.98 -20.97
C LEU A 441 -7.08 2.94 -20.46
N GLU A 442 -5.94 2.44 -19.99
CA GLU A 442 -4.80 3.28 -19.58
C GLU A 442 -4.14 4.00 -20.75
N ARG A 443 -4.13 3.39 -21.95
CA ARG A 443 -3.62 4.04 -23.17
C ARG A 443 -4.53 5.12 -23.75
N ASN A 444 -5.82 5.11 -23.42
CA ASN A 444 -6.82 6.07 -23.92
C ASN A 444 -7.21 7.15 -22.90
N ALA A 445 -6.71 7.07 -21.67
CA ALA A 445 -6.86 8.08 -20.62
C ALA A 445 -5.65 9.03 -20.63
#